data_AF-A0A352S7T0-F1
#
_entry.id   AF-A0A352S7T0-F1
#
_cell.length_a   1.000
_cell.length_b   1.000
_cell.length_c   1.000
_cell.angle_alpha   90.00
_cell.angle_beta   90.00
_cell.angle_gamma   90.00
#
_symmetry.space_group_name_H-M   'P 1'
#
loop_
_entity.id
_entity.type
_entity.pdbx_description
1 polymer ?
#
loop_
_entity_poly.entity_id
_entity_poly.type
_entity_poly.pdbx_seq_one_letter_code
_entity_poly.pdbx_strand_id
1 'polypeptide(L)'
;DWCVSCHVIERNVFGDPAVASRLARMQVVRPDVTRNDATDQTLLKHWGVMGPPTLILVGPDGKERRDLRVVGEIDASAFLERLDKAGS
;
A
#
# COMPACT_ATOMS: atom_id res chain seq x y z
N ASP A 1 -16.80 1.35 -2.70
CA ASP A 1 -16.13 0.16 -3.24
C ASP A 1 -16.14 0.11 -4.75
N TRP A 2 -15.06 0.61 -5.36
CA TRP A 2 -14.87 0.57 -6.82
C TRP A 2 -13.69 -0.31 -7.25
N CYS A 3 -12.97 -0.88 -6.29
CA CYS A 3 -11.70 -1.57 -6.50
C CYS A 3 -11.78 -3.01 -5.97
N VAL A 4 -12.17 -3.95 -6.83
CA VAL A 4 -12.28 -5.37 -6.47
C VAL A 4 -10.94 -5.93 -5.95
N SER A 5 -9.83 -5.53 -6.57
CA SER A 5 -8.48 -5.92 -6.17
C SER A 5 -8.05 -5.34 -4.81
N CYS A 6 -8.67 -4.26 -4.34
CA CYS A 6 -8.42 -3.71 -3.01
C CYS A 6 -8.94 -4.67 -1.93
N HIS A 7 -10.13 -5.22 -2.09
CA HIS A 7 -10.68 -6.20 -1.14
C HIS A 7 -9.86 -7.49 -1.12
N VAL A 8 -9.30 -7.89 -2.27
CA VAL A 8 -8.42 -9.07 -2.35
C VAL A 8 -7.15 -8.82 -1.54
N ILE A 9 -6.51 -7.66 -1.68
CA ILE A 9 -5.32 -7.31 -0.88
C ILE A 9 -5.68 -7.23 0.61
N GLU A 10 -6.78 -6.56 0.98
CA GLU A 10 -7.19 -6.45 2.38
C GLU A 10 -7.39 -7.82 3.03
N ARG A 11 -8.07 -8.75 2.32
CA ARG A 11 -8.39 -10.06 2.87
C ARG A 11 -7.20 -11.02 2.83
N ASN A 12 -6.52 -11.13 1.70
CA ASN A 12 -5.58 -12.22 1.44
C ASN A 12 -4.11 -11.83 1.67
N VAL A 13 -3.80 -10.53 1.61
CA VAL A 13 -2.44 -10.04 1.84
C VAL A 13 -2.33 -9.46 3.25
N PHE A 14 -3.15 -8.47 3.60
CA PHE A 14 -3.09 -7.86 4.94
C PHE A 14 -3.66 -8.77 6.02
N GLY A 15 -4.56 -9.70 5.67
CA GLY A 15 -5.06 -10.73 6.58
C GLY A 15 -4.09 -11.90 6.83
N ASP A 16 -3.00 -12.01 6.06
CA ASP A 16 -1.98 -13.03 6.32
C ASP A 16 -1.28 -12.76 7.66
N PRO A 17 -1.16 -13.75 8.57
CA PRO A 17 -0.59 -13.53 9.90
C PRO A 17 0.86 -13.00 9.90
N ALA A 18 1.68 -13.39 8.92
CA ALA A 18 3.05 -12.91 8.83
C ALA A 18 3.09 -11.45 8.36
N VAL A 19 2.26 -11.09 7.38
CA VAL A 19 2.09 -9.70 6.94
C VAL A 19 1.54 -8.84 8.07
N ALA A 20 0.45 -9.25 8.73
CA ALA A 20 -0.16 -8.52 9.83
C ALA A 20 0.84 -8.27 10.97
N SER A 21 1.65 -9.29 11.30
CA SER A 21 2.71 -9.16 12.31
C SER A 21 3.78 -8.14 11.91
N ARG A 22 4.11 -8.02 10.61
CA ARG A 22 5.06 -7.01 10.12
C ARG A 22 4.46 -5.61 10.19
N LEU A 23 3.25 -5.44 9.69
CA LEU A 23 2.53 -4.17 9.67
C LEU A 23 2.27 -3.63 11.09
N ALA A 24 2.07 -4.50 12.08
CA ALA A 24 1.91 -4.09 13.49
C ALA A 24 3.12 -3.35 14.08
N ARG A 25 4.30 -3.45 13.44
CA ARG A 25 5.53 -2.76 13.83
C ARG A 25 5.83 -1.52 12.97
N MET A 26 4.90 -1.16 12.09
CA MET A 26 5.05 -0.08 11.12
C MET A 26 3.98 0.99 11.34
N GLN A 27 4.25 2.20 10.85
CA GLN A 27 3.22 3.21 10.70
C GLN A 27 2.45 2.93 9.40
N VAL A 28 1.21 2.45 9.54
CA VAL A 28 0.30 2.19 8.42
C VAL A 28 -0.63 3.38 8.23
N VAL A 29 -0.64 3.95 7.02
CA VAL A 29 -1.55 5.04 6.64
C VAL A 29 -2.46 4.55 5.53
N ARG A 30 -3.78 4.64 5.74
CA ARG A 30 -4.82 4.26 4.76
C ARG A 30 -5.76 5.43 4.52
N PRO A 31 -5.45 6.34 3.58
CA PRO A 31 -6.37 7.39 3.20
C PRO A 31 -7.57 6.78 2.47
N ASP A 32 -8.78 7.14 2.88
CA ASP A 32 -10.00 6.80 2.15
C ASP A 32 -10.22 7.82 1.04
N VAL A 33 -10.05 7.39 -0.21
CA VAL A 33 -10.23 8.21 -1.42
C VAL A 33 -11.49 7.82 -2.19
N THR A 34 -12.47 7.20 -1.51
CA THR A 34 -13.72 6.71 -2.14
C THR A 34 -14.51 7.82 -2.82
N ARG A 35 -14.46 9.05 -2.28
CA ARG A 35 -15.17 10.22 -2.84
C ARG A 35 -14.50 10.74 -4.11
N ASN A 36 -13.18 10.59 -4.23
CA ASN A 36 -12.36 11.08 -5.32
C ASN A 36 -12.58 12.58 -5.59
N ASP A 37 -12.74 13.36 -4.53
CA ASP A 37 -12.92 14.81 -4.62
C ASP A 37 -11.58 15.55 -4.79
N ALA A 38 -11.60 16.89 -4.86
CA ALA A 38 -10.40 17.67 -5.14
C ALA A 38 -9.26 17.45 -4.13
N THR A 39 -9.60 17.13 -2.87
CA THR A 39 -8.61 16.83 -1.83
C THR A 39 -7.94 15.50 -2.12
N ASP A 40 -8.73 14.47 -2.41
CA ASP A 40 -8.26 13.13 -2.75
C ASP A 40 -7.38 13.17 -4.01
N GLN A 41 -7.82 13.87 -5.05
CA GLN A 41 -7.07 14.02 -6.29
C GLN A 41 -5.73 14.73 -6.09
N THR A 42 -5.69 15.72 -5.19
CA THR A 42 -4.44 16.41 -4.82
C THR A 42 -3.48 15.46 -4.11
N LEU A 43 -3.97 14.66 -3.17
CA LEU A 43 -3.17 13.65 -2.48
C LEU A 43 -2.62 12.60 -3.47
N LEU A 44 -3.48 12.04 -4.32
CA LEU A 44 -3.08 11.04 -5.32
C LEU A 44 -2.04 11.62 -6.28
N LYS A 45 -2.24 12.85 -6.76
CA LYS A 45 -1.27 13.54 -7.64
C LYS A 45 0.06 13.78 -6.95
N HIS A 46 0.06 14.20 -5.68
CA HIS A 46 1.28 14.43 -4.91
C HIS A 46 2.15 13.16 -4.83
N TRP A 47 1.53 12.00 -4.62
CA TRP A 47 2.22 10.71 -4.59
C TRP A 47 2.38 10.05 -5.98
N GLY A 48 1.89 10.69 -7.05
CA GLY A 48 1.90 10.11 -8.39
C GLY A 48 1.13 8.79 -8.49
N VAL A 49 0.01 8.68 -7.78
CA VAL A 49 -0.89 7.53 -7.79
C VAL A 49 -2.00 7.78 -8.80
N MET A 50 -2.17 6.88 -9.76
CA MET A 50 -3.25 6.98 -10.77
C MET A 50 -4.59 6.44 -10.25
N GLY A 51 -4.54 5.49 -9.31
CA GLY A 51 -5.70 4.95 -8.62
C GLY A 51 -5.33 3.75 -7.75
N PRO A 52 -6.18 3.37 -6.78
CA PRO A 52 -6.04 2.13 -6.04
C PRO A 52 -6.30 0.85 -6.89
N PRO A 53 -5.77 -0.31 -6.45
CA PRO A 53 -4.88 -0.43 -5.29
C PRO A 53 -3.47 0.01 -5.67
N THR A 54 -2.92 0.93 -4.88
CA THR A 54 -1.51 1.32 -4.94
C THR A 54 -0.97 1.30 -3.52
N LEU A 55 0.08 0.49 -3.30
CA LEU A 55 0.79 0.43 -2.02
C LEU A 55 2.13 1.14 -2.16
N ILE A 56 2.36 2.13 -1.29
CA ILE A 56 3.59 2.91 -1.24
C ILE A 56 4.39 2.44 -0.02
N LEU A 57 5.64 2.05 -0.24
CA LEU A 57 6.56 1.67 0.82
C LEU A 57 7.51 2.82 1.10
N VAL A 58 7.54 3.27 2.36
CA VAL A 58 8.42 4.34 2.84
C VAL A 58 9.40 3.72 3.81
N GLY A 59 10.69 3.88 3.52
CA GLY A 59 11.75 3.35 4.37
C GLY A 59 11.90 4.15 5.68
N PRO A 60 12.69 3.65 6.64
CA PRO A 60 12.92 4.32 7.92
C PRO A 60 13.58 5.70 7.81
N ASP A 61 14.16 6.02 6.65
CA ASP A 61 14.70 7.34 6.30
C ASP A 61 13.63 8.33 5.80
N GLY A 62 12.35 7.95 5.83
CA GLY A 62 11.23 8.78 5.39
C GLY A 62 11.10 8.91 3.87
N LYS A 63 11.89 8.15 3.10
CA LYS A 63 11.87 8.20 1.63
C LYS A 63 11.07 7.04 1.06
N GLU A 64 10.26 7.33 0.05
CA GLU A 64 9.60 6.30 -0.73
C GLU A 64 10.64 5.39 -1.43
N ARG A 65 10.41 4.08 -1.37
CA ARG A 65 11.08 3.07 -2.19
C ARG A 65 10.28 2.84 -3.47
N ARG A 66 10.40 3.79 -4.40
CA ARG A 66 9.49 3.92 -5.55
C ARG A 66 9.53 2.71 -6.49
N ASP A 67 10.68 2.04 -6.56
CA ASP A 67 10.90 0.78 -7.27
C ASP A 67 10.17 -0.42 -6.64
N LEU A 68 9.81 -0.33 -5.36
CA LEU A 68 9.08 -1.36 -4.63
C LEU A 68 7.57 -1.11 -4.56
N ARG A 69 7.09 -0.03 -5.17
CA ARG A 69 5.66 0.31 -5.23
C ARG A 69 4.87 -0.84 -5.83
N VAL A 70 3.71 -1.14 -5.23
CA VAL A 70 2.75 -2.10 -5.79
C VAL A 70 1.64 -1.31 -6.47
N VAL A 71 1.34 -1.66 -7.71
CA VAL A 71 0.17 -1.16 -8.46
C VAL A 71 -0.59 -2.38 -8.97
N GLY A 72 -1.85 -2.49 -8.61
CA GLY A 72 -2.64 -3.69 -8.91
C GLY A 72 -2.42 -4.80 -7.89
N GLU A 73 -2.33 -6.04 -8.36
CA GLU A 73 -2.37 -7.23 -7.53
C GLU A 73 -0.99 -7.64 -6.99
N ILE A 74 -0.98 -8.26 -5.80
CA ILE A 74 0.19 -8.86 -5.17
C ILE A 74 -0.27 -9.96 -4.21
N ASP A 75 0.55 -10.99 -3.98
CA ASP A 75 0.32 -11.99 -2.93
C ASP A 75 1.11 -11.68 -1.63
N ALA A 76 0.81 -12.41 -0.56
CA ALA A 76 1.42 -12.19 0.75
C ALA A 76 2.95 -12.38 0.73
N SER A 77 3.46 -13.40 0.04
CA SER A 77 4.91 -13.69 -0.01
C SER A 77 5.66 -12.59 -0.74
N ALA A 78 5.16 -12.20 -1.91
CA ALA A 78 5.76 -11.14 -2.72
C ALA A 78 5.67 -9.77 -2.03
N PHE A 79 4.67 -9.56 -1.17
CA PHE A 79 4.56 -8.36 -0.35
C PHE A 79 5.58 -8.35 0.79
N LEU A 80 5.76 -9.48 1.50
CA LEU A 80 6.80 -9.61 2.53
C LEU A 80 8.20 -9.35 1.98
N GLU A 81 8.55 -9.90 0.81
CA GLU A 81 9.84 -9.64 0.17
C GLU A 81 10.06 -8.14 -0.13
N ARG A 82 9.00 -7.40 -0.47
CA ARG A 82 9.08 -5.96 -0.70
C ARG A 82 9.27 -5.19 0.61
N LEU A 83 8.62 -5.61 1.69
CA LEU A 83 8.85 -5.04 3.02
C LEU A 83 10.31 -5.21 3.45
N ASP A 84 10.88 -6.40 3.25
CA ASP A 84 12.29 -6.67 3.54
C ASP A 84 13.23 -5.76 2.73
N LYS A 85 13.00 -5.64 1.41
CA LYS A 85 13.78 -4.74 0.53
C LYS A 85 13.61 -3.27 0.90
N ALA A 86 12.46 -2.88 1.45
CA ALA A 86 12.20 -1.51 1.89
C ALA A 86 12.90 -1.17 3.22
N GLY A 87 13.36 -2.18 3.96
CA GLY A 87 13.85 -2.03 5.33
C GLY A 87 12.72 -1.78 6.32
N SER A 88 11.51 -2.26 5.99
CA SER A 88 10.23 -1.93 6.63
C SER A 88 9.63 -3.12 7.32
#